data_AF-A0A845Y4X0-F1
#
_entry.id   AF-A0A845Y4X0-F1
#
_cell.length_a   1.000
_cell.length_b   1.000
_cell.length_c   1.000
_cell.angle_alpha   90.00
_cell.angle_beta   90.00
_cell.angle_gamma   90.00
#
_symmetry.space_group_name_H-M   'P 1'
#
loop_
_entity.id
_entity.type
_entity.pdbx_description
1 polymer ?
#
loop_
_entity_poly.entity_id
_entity_poly.type
_entity_poly.pdbx_seq_one_letter_code
_entity_poly.pdbx_strand_id
1 'polypeptide(L)'
;MPLELIGTVDIPHPIELTEFTLNAKELKKLRRAKIINLEAYVYLALKLAHGDKSRMRIHSESFCKDWGLLPHEVGAALAKLQKKELVGCNAPEFIQLELFPLEDEE
;
A
#
# COMPACT_ATOMS: atom_id res chain seq x y z
N MET A 1 35.92 49.48 5.75
CA MET A 1 34.52 49.33 6.21
C MET A 1 34.00 48.00 5.66
N PRO A 2 33.68 47.00 6.49
CA PRO A 2 33.07 45.77 5.99
C PRO A 2 31.60 46.03 5.68
N LEU A 3 31.17 45.62 4.48
CA LEU A 3 29.78 45.72 4.02
C LEU A 3 28.95 44.63 4.71
N GLU A 4 27.88 45.03 5.39
CA GLU A 4 26.91 44.12 5.99
C GLU A 4 26.02 43.52 4.89
N LEU A 5 25.96 42.19 4.84
CA LEU A 5 25.09 41.46 3.92
C LEU A 5 23.66 41.44 4.49
N ILE A 6 22.91 42.51 4.26
CA ILE A 6 21.47 42.55 4.54
C ILE A 6 20.77 41.89 3.35
N GLY A 7 20.51 40.59 3.52
CA GLY A 7 19.79 39.79 2.56
C GLY A 7 19.38 38.50 3.25
N THR A 8 18.40 38.57 4.13
CA THR A 8 17.63 37.39 4.49
C THR A 8 17.00 36.90 3.20
N VAL A 9 17.62 35.89 2.59
CA VAL A 9 17.01 35.11 1.53
C VAL A 9 15.66 34.70 2.10
N ASP A 10 14.58 35.19 1.49
CA ASP A 10 13.24 34.65 1.65
C ASP A 10 13.33 33.19 1.18
N ILE A 11 13.81 32.32 2.05
CA ILE A 11 13.62 30.88 1.92
C ILE A 11 12.10 30.77 2.01
N PRO A 12 11.39 30.39 0.93
CA PRO A 12 9.96 30.17 1.04
C PRO A 12 9.80 29.20 2.19
N HIS A 13 9.10 29.66 3.25
CA HIS A 13 8.73 28.81 4.36
C HIS A 13 8.20 27.50 3.75
N PRO A 14 8.61 26.33 4.25
CA PRO A 14 8.09 25.07 3.75
C PRO A 14 6.58 25.23 3.81
N ILE A 15 5.95 25.26 2.62
CA ILE A 15 4.51 25.30 2.46
C ILE A 15 4.04 24.25 3.43
N GLU A 16 3.36 24.67 4.51
CA GLU A 16 2.74 23.77 5.46
C GLU A 16 2.08 22.72 4.58
N LEU A 17 2.57 21.48 4.67
CA LEU A 17 2.09 20.35 3.89
C LEU A 17 0.63 20.24 4.27
N THR A 18 -0.21 20.99 3.55
CA THR A 18 -1.65 20.91 3.59
C THR A 18 -1.88 19.45 3.36
N GLU A 19 -2.30 18.76 4.42
CA GLU A 19 -2.49 17.32 4.38
C GLU A 19 -3.50 17.10 3.26
N PHE A 20 -2.99 16.78 2.07
CA PHE A 20 -3.81 16.36 0.95
C PHE A 20 -4.32 14.99 1.38
N THR A 21 -5.41 14.99 2.14
CA THR A 21 -6.10 13.81 2.62
C THR A 21 -6.73 13.16 1.40
N LEU A 22 -5.92 12.40 0.68
CA LEU A 22 -6.33 11.69 -0.51
C LEU A 22 -7.46 10.74 -0.12
N ASN A 23 -8.68 11.02 -0.57
CA ASN A 23 -9.81 10.18 -0.17
C ASN A 23 -9.88 8.91 -1.02
N ALA A 24 -10.49 7.83 -0.50
CA ALA A 24 -10.64 6.57 -1.23
C ALA A 24 -11.35 6.74 -2.59
N LYS A 25 -12.30 7.70 -2.68
CA LYS A 25 -12.98 8.05 -3.94
C LYS A 25 -12.02 8.70 -4.95
N GLU A 26 -11.11 9.55 -4.49
CA GLU A 26 -10.13 10.23 -5.35
C GLU A 26 -9.08 9.25 -5.84
N LEU A 27 -8.59 8.36 -4.97
CA LEU A 27 -7.68 7.29 -5.36
C LEU A 27 -8.28 6.38 -6.45
N LYS A 28 -9.57 6.03 -6.32
CA LYS A 28 -10.31 5.30 -7.35
C LYS A 28 -10.40 6.08 -8.67
N LYS A 29 -10.59 7.39 -8.63
CA LYS A 29 -10.56 8.25 -9.83
C LYS A 29 -9.17 8.27 -10.48
N LEU A 30 -8.11 8.39 -9.69
CA LEU A 30 -6.72 8.39 -10.18
C LEU A 30 -6.37 7.08 -10.90
N ARG A 31 -6.82 5.93 -10.37
CA ARG A 31 -6.65 4.63 -11.05
C ARG A 31 -7.40 4.59 -12.37
N ARG A 32 -8.65 5.06 -12.41
CA ARG A 32 -9.45 5.11 -13.66
C ARG A 32 -8.83 6.03 -14.71
N ALA A 33 -8.25 7.14 -14.27
CA ALA A 33 -7.51 8.07 -15.12
C ALA A 33 -6.11 7.55 -15.52
N LYS A 34 -5.70 6.37 -15.04
CA LYS A 34 -4.38 5.76 -15.28
C LYS A 34 -3.20 6.66 -14.88
N ILE A 35 -3.41 7.56 -13.92
CA ILE A 35 -2.37 8.47 -13.41
C ILE A 35 -1.39 7.72 -12.51
N ILE A 36 -1.88 6.71 -11.79
CA ILE A 36 -1.09 5.87 -10.89
C ILE A 36 -1.07 4.42 -11.37
N ASN A 37 0.06 3.76 -11.15
CA ASN A 37 0.20 2.35 -11.45
C ASN A 37 -0.48 1.48 -10.37
N LEU A 38 -0.64 0.19 -10.67
CA LEU A 38 -1.30 -0.76 -9.77
C LEU A 38 -0.61 -0.86 -8.40
N GLU A 39 0.72 -0.85 -8.39
CA GLU A 39 1.53 -0.93 -7.16
C GLU A 39 1.27 0.27 -6.24
N ALA A 40 1.31 1.49 -6.78
CA ALA A 40 1.03 2.71 -6.03
C ALA A 40 -0.43 2.76 -5.57
N TYR A 41 -1.37 2.29 -6.41
CA TYR A 41 -2.78 2.19 -6.02
C TYR A 41 -2.98 1.25 -4.83
N VAL A 42 -2.41 0.05 -4.87
CA VAL A 42 -2.50 -0.92 -3.78
C VAL A 42 -1.85 -0.36 -2.52
N TYR A 43 -0.66 0.22 -2.62
CA TYR A 43 0.04 0.81 -1.48
C TYR A 43 -0.76 1.95 -0.82
N LEU A 44 -1.27 2.89 -1.61
CA LEU A 44 -2.08 3.99 -1.10
C LEU A 44 -3.42 3.50 -0.52
N ALA A 45 -4.05 2.51 -1.16
CA ALA A 45 -5.27 1.90 -0.64
C ALA A 45 -5.04 1.25 0.74
N LEU A 46 -3.90 0.60 0.93
CA LEU A 46 -3.49 0.03 2.23
C LEU A 46 -3.31 1.12 3.28
N LYS A 47 -2.57 2.19 2.95
CA LYS A 47 -2.39 3.33 3.85
C LYS A 47 -3.71 4.00 4.22
N LEU A 48 -4.63 4.17 3.26
CA LEU A 48 -5.93 4.79 3.52
C LEU A 48 -6.87 3.93 4.37
N ALA A 49 -6.87 2.62 4.14
CA ALA A 49 -7.77 1.73 4.87
C ALA A 49 -7.31 1.51 6.33
N HIS A 50 -6.00 1.65 6.61
CA HIS A 50 -5.43 1.15 7.86
C HIS A 50 -4.47 2.10 8.59
N GLY A 51 -4.11 3.23 7.98
CA GLY A 51 -3.19 4.23 8.53
C GLY A 51 -1.74 3.75 8.56
N ASP A 52 -0.89 4.48 9.30
CA ASP A 52 0.53 4.16 9.47
C ASP A 52 0.79 3.11 10.56
N LYS A 53 -0.03 2.05 10.61
CA LYS A 53 0.18 0.94 11.54
C LYS A 53 1.32 0.06 11.03
N SER A 54 2.33 -0.14 11.87
CA SER A 54 3.53 -0.93 11.57
C SER A 54 3.29 -2.44 11.43
N ARG A 55 2.15 -2.96 11.92
CA ARG A 55 1.74 -4.35 11.71
C ARG A 55 0.24 -4.43 11.46
N MET A 56 -0.15 -5.18 10.44
CA MET A 56 -1.53 -5.22 10.02
C MET A 56 -1.89 -6.57 9.38
N ARG A 57 -3.07 -7.11 9.72
CA ARG A 57 -3.62 -8.33 9.13
C ARG A 57 -4.73 -7.96 8.16
N ILE A 58 -4.55 -8.32 6.89
CA ILE A 58 -5.46 -7.92 5.81
C ILE A 58 -6.16 -9.18 5.32
N HIS A 59 -7.49 -9.17 5.34
CA HIS A 59 -8.27 -10.18 4.65
C HIS A 59 -8.26 -9.86 3.15
N SER A 60 -7.51 -10.64 2.38
CA SER A 60 -7.24 -10.36 0.95
C SER A 60 -8.53 -10.24 0.14
N GLU A 61 -9.50 -11.13 0.35
CA GLU A 61 -10.77 -11.12 -0.39
C GLU A 61 -11.60 -9.87 -0.13
N SER A 62 -11.68 -9.44 1.13
CA SER A 62 -12.46 -8.26 1.53
C SER A 62 -11.82 -7.00 0.95
N PHE A 63 -10.50 -6.88 1.06
CA PHE A 63 -9.74 -5.79 0.46
C PHE A 63 -9.92 -5.74 -1.07
N CYS A 64 -9.88 -6.89 -1.74
CA CYS A 64 -10.09 -6.96 -3.19
C CYS A 64 -11.48 -6.44 -3.58
N LYS A 65 -12.53 -6.81 -2.84
CA LYS A 65 -13.90 -6.35 -3.07
C LYS A 65 -14.03 -4.83 -2.86
N ASP A 66 -13.52 -4.31 -1.76
CA ASP A 66 -13.65 -2.88 -1.40
C ASP A 66 -12.95 -1.96 -2.39
N TRP A 67 -11.82 -2.41 -2.93
CA TRP A 67 -10.97 -1.63 -3.82
C TRP A 67 -11.12 -1.98 -5.31
N GLY A 68 -12.01 -2.92 -5.65
CA GLY A 68 -12.27 -3.35 -7.03
C GLY A 68 -11.00 -3.90 -7.69
N LEU A 69 -10.32 -4.81 -7.01
CA LEU A 69 -9.07 -5.44 -7.45
C LEU A 69 -9.30 -6.94 -7.62
N LEU A 70 -8.58 -7.55 -8.57
CA LEU A 70 -8.56 -9.00 -8.69
C LEU A 70 -7.51 -9.57 -7.72
N PRO A 71 -7.75 -10.75 -7.09
CA PRO A 71 -6.81 -11.33 -6.12
C PRO A 71 -5.37 -11.49 -6.66
N HIS A 72 -5.23 -11.91 -7.92
CA HIS A 72 -3.92 -12.06 -8.56
C HIS A 72 -3.21 -10.73 -8.80
N GLU A 73 -3.95 -9.66 -9.12
CA GLU A 73 -3.39 -8.30 -9.28
C GLU A 73 -2.82 -7.80 -7.96
N VAL A 74 -3.55 -8.02 -6.86
CA VAL A 74 -3.10 -7.65 -5.51
C VAL A 74 -1.88 -8.46 -5.11
N GLY A 75 -1.88 -9.77 -5.33
CA GLY A 75 -0.72 -10.62 -5.05
C GLY A 75 0.54 -10.16 -5.78
N ALA A 76 0.43 -9.88 -7.09
CA ALA A 76 1.56 -9.39 -7.88
C ALA A 76 2.04 -7.99 -7.42
N ALA A 77 1.11 -7.09 -7.09
CA ALA A 77 1.46 -5.76 -6.58
C ALA A 77 2.16 -5.83 -5.21
N LEU A 78 1.66 -6.67 -4.30
CA LEU A 78 2.25 -6.88 -2.98
C LEU A 78 3.66 -7.46 -3.08
N ALA A 79 3.88 -8.46 -3.94
CA ALA A 79 5.21 -9.04 -4.14
C ALA A 79 6.24 -7.98 -4.61
N LYS A 80 5.82 -7.06 -5.49
CA LYS A 80 6.67 -5.96 -5.94
C LYS A 80 6.91 -4.89 -4.88
N LEU A 81 5.88 -4.57 -4.09
CA LEU A 81 6.00 -3.64 -2.97
C LEU A 81 6.91 -4.21 -1.86
N GLN A 82 6.86 -5.53 -1.65
CA GLN A 82 7.76 -6.24 -0.73
C GLN A 82 9.21 -6.19 -1.22
N LYS A 83 9.46 -6.41 -2.51
CA LYS A 83 10.79 -6.25 -3.11
C LYS A 83 11.34 -4.83 -2.96
N LYS A 84 10.47 -3.83 -2.90
CA LYS A 84 10.81 -2.41 -2.66
C LYS A 84 10.89 -2.04 -1.18
N GLU A 85 10.74 -3.01 -0.26
CA GLU A 85 10.75 -2.82 1.19
C GLU A 85 9.66 -1.86 1.72
N LEU A 86 8.63 -1.60 0.92
CA LEU A 86 7.52 -0.72 1.28
C LEU A 86 6.45 -1.43 2.11
N VAL A 87 6.39 -2.76 2.04
CA VAL A 87 5.42 -3.60 2.74
C VAL A 87 6.12 -4.89 3.20
N GLY A 88 5.92 -5.26 4.46
CA GLY A 88 6.29 -6.58 4.97
C GLY A 88 5.07 -7.51 5.00
N CYS A 89 5.14 -8.66 4.33
CA CYS A 89 4.14 -9.71 4.47
C CYS A 89 4.70 -10.82 5.37
N ASN A 90 4.00 -11.12 6.46
CA ASN A 90 4.23 -12.37 7.18
C ASN A 90 3.68 -13.52 6.32
N ALA A 91 4.43 -14.62 6.22
CA ALA A 91 3.94 -15.82 5.57
C ALA A 91 2.63 -16.27 6.25
N PRO A 92 1.61 -16.72 5.49
CA PRO A 92 0.41 -17.28 6.07
C PRO A 92 0.79 -18.47 6.97
N GLU A 93 0.26 -18.51 8.18
CA GLU A 93 0.39 -19.67 9.08
C GLU A 93 -0.21 -20.88 8.33
N PHE A 94 0.63 -21.88 8.05
CA PHE A 94 0.32 -23.02 7.20
C PHE A 94 -0.96 -23.75 7.68
N ILE A 95 -1.84 -24.10 6.74
CA ILE A 95 -2.91 -25.07 6.98
C ILE A 95 -2.29 -26.45 6.85
N GLN A 96 -2.18 -27.18 7.96
CA GLN A 96 -1.78 -28.58 7.98
C GLN A 96 -2.92 -29.41 7.35
N LEU A 97 -2.68 -29.93 6.14
CA LEU A 97 -3.58 -30.90 5.51
C LEU A 97 -3.15 -32.29 5.94
N GLU A 98 -3.96 -32.95 6.78
CA GLU A 98 -3.82 -34.37 7.06
C GLU A 98 -4.40 -35.15 5.87
N LEU A 99 -3.52 -35.77 5.09
CA LEU A 99 -3.92 -36.76 4.09
C LEU A 99 -4.24 -38.04 4.86
N PHE A 100 -5.53 -38.36 5.00
CA PHE A 100 -5.93 -39.66 5.50
C PHE A 100 -5.45 -40.74 4.52
N PRO A 101 -4.83 -41.83 5.00
CA PRO A 101 -4.47 -42.94 4.13
C PRO A 101 -5.75 -43.49 3.47
N LEU A 102 -5.71 -43.66 2.15
CA LEU A 102 -6.67 -44.50 1.45
C LEU A 102 -6.50 -45.91 2.00
N GLU A 103 -7.51 -46.43 2.68
CA GLU A 103 -7.56 -47.86 2.98
C GLU A 103 -7.50 -48.60 1.65
N ASP A 104 -6.41 -49.35 1.44
CA ASP A 104 -6.27 -50.28 0.33
C ASP A 104 -7.42 -51.29 0.43
N GLU A 105 -8.42 -51.18 -0.45
CA GLU A 105 -9.44 -52.21 -0.64
C GLU A 105 -8.76 -53.45 -1.26
N GLU A 106 -8.81 -54.57 -0.52
CA GLU A 106 -8.26 -55.90 -0.83
C GLU A 106 -8.72 -56.50 -2.18
#